data_AF-A0A398CHP5-F1
#
_entry.id   AF-A0A398CHP5-F1
#
_cell.length_a   1.000
_cell.length_b   1.000
_cell.length_c   1.000
_cell.angle_alpha   90.00
_cell.angle_beta   90.00
_cell.angle_gamma   90.00
#
_symmetry.space_group_name_H-M   'P 1'
#
loop_
_entity.id
_entity.type
_entity.pdbx_description
1 polymer ?
#
loop_
_entity_poly.entity_id
_entity_poly.type
_entity_poly.pdbx_seq_one_letter_code
_entity_poly.pdbx_strand_id
1 'polypeptide(L)'
;MKIRYDLFGLETGGEVRSFKSKWPLWASFAFVLLLGGLYLLREGATPESIFAIAGLAAGGIAFFYAMAHAASLRTNPFREWWLTLPVSRTKLVRAKMVSLLIVSGLIGIAFWLVATLAAIISLLFGETSIGAATPGSVLTAAGAYALFTVAILPLGVSLGFLLLWMYGGLRRYLLIPYLFVLFPFGLFVIVLDSGEAVQKWLAPEAVLVYSLIVGAAGSVMYRLTRAVVSSQGMSDLAAFRIGDVAKSWREPRKRAETKIGHFTPETGRFRILYAYERSRYAYATSLRPVIIILRSLAVLLAVAGYFSFGSREGTVGLVTALMIFAFIGTNIMCSLSNVLPEQRARLTWWLMFPVGRKKLLLARVAAIWTTVYRIAFAGLLCIIAGGAVRYAVNGHYPGDAKSDAELLAYTVLFYVVLSTLFAFLLQVQSYTLRNRVIAYLYIPILIGSYWVPTAVSNRLINDEMIAAGVGSYQWTILLAVIVIGTPLAVAAFFAGAKTLHLFLVDPKAQQRSASKEGRLLRKR
;
A
#
# COMPACT_ATOMS: atom_id res chain seq x y z
N MET A 1 7.92 44.14 3.52
CA MET A 1 6.90 43.23 2.94
C MET A 1 6.87 41.95 3.78
N LYS A 2 5.97 41.84 4.78
CA LYS A 2 5.80 40.63 5.61
C LYS A 2 5.05 39.60 4.78
N ILE A 3 5.78 38.68 4.15
CA ILE A 3 5.18 37.52 3.49
C ILE A 3 4.61 36.64 4.60
N ARG A 4 3.29 36.71 4.84
CA ARG A 4 2.57 35.68 5.58
C ARG A 4 2.74 34.40 4.78
N TYR A 5 3.53 33.46 5.32
CA TYR A 5 3.53 32.10 4.84
C TYR A 5 2.17 31.50 5.21
N ASP A 6 1.22 31.54 4.29
CA ASP A 6 0.12 30.58 4.26
C ASP A 6 0.75 29.21 3.95
N LEU A 7 1.37 28.63 4.97
CA LEU A 7 2.09 27.34 4.97
C LEU A 7 1.15 26.15 4.77
N PHE A 8 -0.15 26.43 4.60
CA PHE A 8 -1.16 25.51 4.16
C PHE A 8 -1.75 26.04 2.86
N GLY A 9 -1.24 25.55 1.72
CA GLY A 9 -1.95 25.59 0.44
C GLY A 9 -3.21 24.72 0.41
N LEU A 10 -3.86 24.54 1.55
CA LEU A 10 -5.28 24.29 1.66
C LEU A 10 -5.91 25.69 1.60
N GLU A 11 -6.83 25.96 0.67
CA GLU A 11 -7.75 27.08 0.82
C GLU A 11 -8.55 26.88 2.12
N THR A 12 -7.96 27.21 3.27
CA THR A 12 -8.57 27.21 4.60
C THR A 12 -9.09 28.59 4.93
N GLY A 13 -9.63 29.32 3.95
CA GLY A 13 -10.42 30.54 4.19
C GLY A 13 -11.67 30.32 5.05
N GLY A 14 -11.93 29.08 5.50
CA GLY A 14 -12.98 28.74 6.47
C GLY A 14 -12.70 27.54 7.37
N GLU A 15 -11.46 27.02 7.46
CA GLU A 15 -11.20 25.67 8.02
C GLU A 15 -10.55 25.62 9.42
N VAL A 16 -10.40 26.73 10.17
CA VAL A 16 -10.04 26.63 11.60
C VAL A 16 -11.16 25.93 12.40
N ARG A 17 -12.42 25.99 11.93
CA ARG A 17 -13.53 25.17 12.44
C ARG A 17 -13.46 23.68 12.05
N SER A 18 -12.64 23.31 11.05
CA SER A 18 -12.58 21.93 10.54
C SER A 18 -11.74 21.00 11.42
N PHE A 19 -10.72 21.52 12.13
CA PHE A 19 -9.89 20.71 13.03
C PHE A 19 -10.69 20.20 14.24
N LYS A 20 -11.52 21.06 14.87
CA LYS A 20 -12.45 20.64 15.94
C LYS A 20 -13.43 19.56 15.48
N SER A 21 -13.89 19.59 14.22
CA SER A 21 -14.81 18.58 13.67
C SER A 21 -14.14 17.24 13.31
N LYS A 22 -12.81 17.23 13.17
CA LYS A 22 -12.01 16.06 12.77
C LYS A 22 -11.26 15.42 13.94
N TRP A 23 -11.27 16.02 15.13
CA TRP A 23 -10.74 15.41 16.37
C TRP A 23 -11.23 13.98 16.62
N PRO A 24 -12.54 13.65 16.51
CA PRO A 24 -12.99 12.27 16.72
C PRO A 24 -12.40 11.28 15.70
N LEU A 25 -12.05 11.73 14.49
CA LEU A 25 -11.38 10.89 13.48
C LEU A 25 -9.96 10.55 13.95
N TRP A 26 -9.19 11.56 14.35
CA TRP A 26 -7.83 11.36 14.87
C TRP A 26 -7.82 10.54 16.16
N ALA A 27 -8.77 10.79 17.07
CA ALA A 27 -8.94 10.01 18.29
C ALA A 27 -9.33 8.56 18.00
N SER A 28 -10.26 8.31 17.06
CA SER A 28 -10.64 6.94 16.66
C SER A 28 -9.48 6.20 15.98
N PHE A 29 -8.68 6.90 15.17
CA PHE A 29 -7.51 6.32 14.53
C PHE A 29 -6.42 5.98 15.55
N ALA A 30 -6.15 6.90 16.49
CA ALA A 30 -5.24 6.65 17.61
C ALA A 30 -5.74 5.51 18.51
N PHE A 31 -7.05 5.42 18.74
CA PHE A 31 -7.66 4.34 19.53
C PHE A 31 -7.58 2.99 18.82
N VAL A 32 -7.82 2.93 17.51
CA VAL A 32 -7.65 1.69 16.73
C VAL A 32 -6.18 1.28 16.65
N LEU A 33 -5.26 2.24 16.49
CA LEU A 33 -3.82 1.94 16.56
C LEU A 33 -3.40 1.49 17.96
N LEU A 34 -3.98 2.04 19.02
CA LEU A 34 -3.72 1.64 20.39
C LEU A 34 -4.24 0.23 20.66
N LEU A 35 -5.50 -0.07 20.29
CA LEU A 35 -6.08 -1.41 20.41
C LEU A 35 -5.33 -2.42 19.54
N GLY A 36 -4.95 -2.03 18.33
CA GLY A 36 -4.11 -2.85 17.45
C GLY A 36 -2.74 -3.10 18.06
N GLY A 37 -2.13 -2.08 18.66
CA GLY A 37 -0.91 -2.21 19.46
C GLY A 37 -1.13 -3.22 20.58
N LEU A 38 -2.00 -2.92 21.55
CA LEU A 38 -2.25 -3.80 22.70
C LEU A 38 -2.60 -5.26 22.29
N TYR A 39 -3.38 -5.44 21.22
CA TYR A 39 -3.71 -6.79 20.73
C TYR A 39 -2.51 -7.51 20.09
N LEU A 40 -1.68 -6.80 19.31
CA LEU A 40 -0.49 -7.38 18.68
C LEU A 40 0.65 -7.62 19.69
N LEU A 41 0.66 -6.90 20.81
CA LEU A 41 1.73 -6.92 21.80
C LEU A 41 1.59 -8.01 22.86
N ARG A 42 0.43 -8.66 22.92
CA ARG A 42 0.07 -9.60 23.98
C ARG A 42 0.96 -10.85 24.02
N GLU A 43 1.55 -11.26 22.90
CA GLU A 43 2.39 -12.46 22.79
C GLU A 43 3.62 -12.18 21.90
N GLY A 44 4.83 -12.24 22.46
CA GLY A 44 6.09 -12.27 21.71
C GLY A 44 6.74 -10.93 21.33
N ALA A 45 6.05 -9.79 21.46
CA ALA A 45 6.63 -8.49 21.10
C ALA A 45 7.41 -7.85 22.27
N THR A 46 8.68 -7.52 22.03
CA THR A 46 9.51 -6.73 22.96
C THR A 46 9.23 -5.23 22.83
N PRO A 47 9.41 -4.41 23.88
CA PRO A 47 9.25 -2.94 23.81
C PRO A 47 9.97 -2.30 22.62
N GLU A 48 11.18 -2.77 22.33
CA GLU A 48 12.03 -2.33 21.24
C GLU A 48 11.38 -2.57 19.87
N SER A 49 10.77 -3.74 19.67
CA SER A 49 10.06 -4.07 18.43
C SER A 49 8.89 -3.12 18.18
N ILE A 50 8.15 -2.74 19.22
CA ILE A 50 7.02 -1.79 19.14
C ILE A 50 7.48 -0.44 18.62
N PHE A 51 8.53 0.08 19.24
CA PHE A 51 9.07 1.39 18.88
C PHE A 51 9.75 1.37 17.52
N ALA A 52 10.40 0.27 17.14
CA ALA A 52 10.96 0.07 15.80
C ALA A 52 9.87 0.11 14.73
N ILE A 53 8.76 -0.59 14.95
CA ILE A 53 7.59 -0.59 14.06
C ILE A 53 7.01 0.82 13.96
N ALA A 54 6.87 1.53 15.06
CA ALA A 54 6.36 2.90 15.05
C ALA A 54 7.26 3.84 14.20
N GLY A 55 8.58 3.77 14.39
CA GLY A 55 9.55 4.56 13.63
C GLY A 55 9.56 4.20 12.14
N LEU A 56 9.56 2.92 11.80
CA LEU A 56 9.47 2.44 10.43
C LEU A 56 8.13 2.81 9.77
N ALA A 57 7.01 2.74 10.49
CA ALA A 57 5.70 3.14 9.99
C ALA A 57 5.65 4.65 9.73
N ALA A 58 6.21 5.47 10.62
CA ALA A 58 6.35 6.90 10.42
C ALA A 58 7.19 7.22 9.17
N GLY A 59 8.34 6.55 9.00
CA GLY A 59 9.18 6.69 7.81
C GLY A 59 8.47 6.25 6.52
N GLY A 60 7.75 5.14 6.58
CA GLY A 60 6.98 4.60 5.45
C GLY A 60 5.83 5.52 5.04
N ILE A 61 5.08 6.05 6.01
CA ILE A 61 4.02 7.03 5.74
C ILE A 61 4.62 8.32 5.15
N ALA A 62 5.73 8.81 5.69
CA ALA A 62 6.42 9.97 5.13
C ALA A 62 6.83 9.75 3.67
N PHE A 63 7.37 8.57 3.37
CA PHE A 63 7.70 8.13 2.02
C PHE A 63 6.45 8.11 1.11
N PHE A 64 5.40 7.38 1.48
CA PHE A 64 4.21 7.22 0.64
C PHE A 64 3.47 8.54 0.47
N TYR A 65 3.43 9.37 1.52
CA TYR A 65 2.83 10.69 1.47
C TYR A 65 3.60 11.60 0.51
N ALA A 66 4.93 11.66 0.61
CA ALA A 66 5.75 12.44 -0.31
C ALA A 66 5.67 11.91 -1.75
N MET A 67 5.67 10.59 -1.93
CA MET A 67 5.51 9.93 -3.23
C MET A 67 4.14 10.25 -3.86
N ALA A 68 3.06 10.24 -3.07
CA ALA A 68 1.72 10.59 -3.55
C ALA A 68 1.64 12.05 -4.01
N HIS A 69 2.28 12.98 -3.28
CA HIS A 69 2.39 14.39 -3.72
C HIS A 69 3.28 14.53 -4.96
N ALA A 70 4.38 13.80 -5.05
CA ALA A 70 5.24 13.78 -6.24
C ALA A 70 4.49 13.24 -7.48
N ALA A 71 3.69 12.18 -7.31
CA ALA A 71 2.86 11.61 -8.37
C ALA A 71 1.67 12.53 -8.73
N SER A 72 1.06 13.22 -7.76
CA SER A 72 -0.08 14.11 -8.03
C SER A 72 0.29 15.28 -8.93
N LEU A 73 1.52 15.80 -8.81
CA LEU A 73 2.05 16.87 -9.67
C LEU A 73 1.97 16.53 -11.16
N ARG A 74 2.13 15.26 -11.51
CA ARG A 74 1.96 14.79 -12.90
C ARG A 74 0.51 14.84 -13.33
N THR A 75 -0.41 14.41 -12.46
CA THR A 75 -1.83 14.25 -12.81
C THR A 75 -2.60 15.57 -12.87
N ASN A 76 -2.21 16.59 -12.09
CA ASN A 76 -2.97 17.83 -12.01
C ASN A 76 -2.08 19.06 -11.70
N PRO A 77 -1.17 19.43 -12.62
CA PRO A 77 -0.18 20.48 -12.37
C PRO A 77 -0.80 21.87 -12.15
N PHE A 78 -1.95 22.17 -12.78
CA PHE A 78 -2.65 23.45 -12.62
C PHE A 78 -3.33 23.62 -11.25
N ARG A 79 -3.53 22.53 -10.52
CA ARG A 79 -4.05 22.58 -9.15
C ARG A 79 -2.98 22.98 -8.14
N GLU A 80 -1.70 22.78 -8.47
CA GLU A 80 -0.58 23.09 -7.59
C GLU A 80 -0.03 24.49 -7.92
N TRP A 81 -0.75 25.51 -7.44
CA TRP A 81 -0.44 26.95 -7.59
C TRP A 81 0.99 27.34 -7.23
N TRP A 82 1.69 26.55 -6.39
CA TRP A 82 3.08 26.83 -6.06
C TRP A 82 4.02 26.67 -7.27
N LEU A 83 3.65 25.84 -8.25
CA LEU A 83 4.38 25.69 -9.52
C LEU A 83 4.29 26.93 -10.42
N THR A 84 3.28 27.78 -10.22
CA THR A 84 3.06 29.01 -11.01
C THR A 84 3.68 30.25 -10.37
N LEU A 85 4.29 30.13 -9.18
CA LEU A 85 4.93 31.25 -8.52
C LEU A 85 6.23 31.65 -9.24
N PRO A 86 6.52 32.95 -9.40
CA PRO A 86 7.74 33.44 -10.04
C PRO A 86 8.94 33.36 -9.06
N VAL A 87 9.22 32.16 -8.55
CA VAL A 87 10.28 31.89 -7.57
C VAL A 87 11.18 30.79 -8.10
N SER A 88 12.46 30.80 -7.71
CA SER A 88 13.40 29.76 -8.13
C SER A 88 12.92 28.36 -7.74
N ARG A 89 13.04 27.41 -8.68
CA ARG A 89 12.59 26.02 -8.53
C ARG A 89 13.14 25.36 -7.27
N THR A 90 14.38 25.68 -6.90
CA THR A 90 15.03 25.17 -5.68
C THR A 90 14.34 25.65 -4.41
N LYS A 91 13.89 26.91 -4.35
CA LYS A 91 13.15 27.45 -3.19
C LYS A 91 11.76 26.81 -3.10
N LEU A 92 11.11 26.61 -4.25
CA LEU A 92 9.80 25.97 -4.32
C LEU A 92 9.84 24.49 -3.87
N VAL A 93 10.78 23.70 -4.39
CA VAL A 93 10.99 22.31 -3.96
C VAL A 93 11.33 22.24 -2.47
N ARG A 94 12.21 23.13 -1.97
CA ARG A 94 12.52 23.21 -0.54
C ARG A 94 11.28 23.47 0.30
N ALA A 95 10.47 24.47 -0.07
CA ALA A 95 9.26 24.80 0.67
C ALA A 95 8.28 23.62 0.72
N LYS A 96 8.09 22.93 -0.42
CA LYS A 96 7.24 21.74 -0.49
C LYS A 96 7.78 20.59 0.38
N MET A 97 9.07 20.26 0.27
CA MET A 97 9.67 19.21 1.10
C MET A 97 9.59 19.53 2.60
N VAL A 98 9.81 20.78 3.00
CA VAL A 98 9.64 21.22 4.41
C VAL A 98 8.19 21.07 4.86
N SER A 99 7.21 21.45 4.03
CA SER A 99 5.80 21.27 4.38
C SER A 99 5.43 19.79 4.58
N LEU A 100 5.99 18.90 3.74
CA LEU A 100 5.79 17.45 3.87
C LEU A 100 6.46 16.90 5.13
N LEU A 101 7.64 17.41 5.49
CA LEU A 101 8.33 17.04 6.73
C LEU A 101 7.56 17.46 7.97
N ILE A 102 6.98 18.65 8.01
CA ILE A 102 6.16 19.11 9.14
C ILE A 102 4.97 18.18 9.35
N VAL A 103 4.22 17.88 8.28
CA VAL A 103 3.06 16.98 8.36
C VAL A 103 3.48 15.57 8.77
N SER A 104 4.54 15.04 8.16
CA SER A 104 5.04 13.70 8.48
C SER A 104 5.62 13.63 9.89
N GLY A 105 6.19 14.73 10.40
CA GLY A 105 6.65 14.87 11.78
C GLY A 105 5.52 14.80 12.79
N LEU A 106 4.40 15.50 12.53
CA LEU A 106 3.20 15.40 13.38
C LEU A 106 2.64 13.96 13.41
N ILE A 107 2.63 13.29 12.25
CA ILE A 107 2.21 11.88 12.17
C ILE A 107 3.19 10.98 12.94
N GLY A 108 4.50 11.17 12.76
CA GLY A 108 5.53 10.41 13.45
C GLY A 108 5.46 10.57 14.97
N ILE A 109 5.24 11.79 15.47
CA ILE A 109 5.00 12.06 16.89
C ILE A 109 3.76 11.30 17.37
N ALA A 110 2.68 11.26 16.59
CA ALA A 110 1.48 10.52 16.97
C ALA A 110 1.73 9.00 17.08
N PHE A 111 2.47 8.41 16.13
CA PHE A 111 2.87 6.99 16.20
C PHE A 111 3.75 6.70 17.41
N TRP A 112 4.74 7.55 17.67
CA TRP A 112 5.60 7.44 18.83
C TRP A 112 4.81 7.54 20.14
N LEU A 113 3.88 8.50 20.25
CA LEU A 113 3.01 8.63 21.43
C LEU A 113 2.15 7.39 21.65
N VAL A 114 1.56 6.83 20.60
CA VAL A 114 0.76 5.60 20.70
C VAL A 114 1.61 4.42 21.15
N ALA A 115 2.83 4.25 20.61
CA ALA A 115 3.75 3.20 21.02
C ALA A 115 4.18 3.35 22.49
N THR A 116 4.51 4.58 22.91
CA THR A 116 4.85 4.90 24.30
C THR A 116 3.68 4.61 25.24
N LEU A 117 2.46 5.01 24.86
CA LEU A 117 1.26 4.75 25.66
C LEU A 117 0.98 3.25 25.77
N ALA A 118 1.11 2.51 24.67
CA ALA A 118 0.94 1.06 24.65
C ALA A 118 1.96 0.37 25.57
N ALA A 119 3.24 0.73 25.48
CA ALA A 119 4.29 0.18 26.33
C ALA A 119 4.05 0.45 27.82
N ILE A 120 3.62 1.68 28.17
CA ILE A 120 3.29 2.04 29.57
C ILE A 120 2.08 1.24 30.06
N ILE A 121 1.03 1.11 29.24
CA ILE A 121 -0.17 0.33 29.59
C ILE A 121 0.22 -1.14 29.82
N SER A 122 0.94 -1.77 28.90
CA SER A 122 1.37 -3.17 29.07
C SER A 122 2.25 -3.38 30.31
N LEU A 123 3.11 -2.42 30.67
CA LEU A 123 3.88 -2.44 31.91
C LEU A 123 2.99 -2.37 33.16
N LEU A 124 1.94 -1.54 33.14
CA LEU A 124 1.00 -1.39 34.25
C LEU A 124 0.11 -2.63 34.45
N PHE A 125 -0.23 -3.34 33.36
CA PHE A 125 -1.08 -4.55 33.41
C PHE A 125 -0.29 -5.86 33.57
N GLY A 126 1.04 -5.80 33.68
CA GLY A 126 1.87 -6.97 34.00
C GLY A 126 1.90 -8.03 32.90
N GLU A 127 1.74 -7.66 31.63
CA GLU A 127 1.85 -8.61 30.51
C GLU A 127 3.26 -9.23 30.47
N THR A 128 3.34 -10.55 30.47
CA THR A 128 4.52 -11.35 30.86
C THR A 128 5.77 -11.15 30.01
N SER A 129 5.65 -10.65 28.77
CA SER A 129 6.80 -10.33 27.90
C SER A 129 7.43 -8.96 28.19
N ILE A 130 6.66 -8.02 28.74
CA ILE A 130 7.09 -6.65 29.07
C ILE A 130 7.27 -6.47 30.59
N GLY A 131 6.64 -7.33 31.40
CA GLY A 131 6.74 -7.32 32.87
C GLY A 131 8.15 -7.56 33.43
N ALA A 132 9.10 -8.05 32.62
CA ALA A 132 10.52 -8.14 32.97
C ALA A 132 11.31 -6.84 32.71
N ALA A 133 10.73 -5.87 32.00
CA ALA A 133 11.39 -4.61 31.65
C ALA A 133 11.29 -3.61 32.80
N THR A 134 12.42 -2.98 33.17
CA THR A 134 12.43 -1.89 34.15
C THR A 134 11.85 -0.61 33.54
N PRO A 135 11.17 0.26 34.29
CA PRO A 135 10.68 1.56 33.77
C PRO A 135 11.77 2.40 33.08
N GLY A 136 13.02 2.30 33.53
CA GLY A 136 14.17 2.96 32.91
C GLY A 136 14.51 2.41 31.51
N SER A 137 14.37 1.10 31.28
CA SER A 137 14.58 0.49 29.96
C SER A 137 13.53 0.98 28.93
N VAL A 138 12.28 1.13 29.35
CA VAL A 138 11.21 1.67 28.47
C VAL A 138 11.47 3.13 28.11
N LEU A 139 11.92 3.96 29.06
CA LEU A 139 12.25 5.36 28.81
C LEU A 139 13.45 5.53 27.88
N THR A 140 14.51 4.74 28.06
CA THR A 140 15.69 4.76 27.19
C THR A 140 15.36 4.29 25.78
N ALA A 141 14.56 3.24 25.63
CA ALA A 141 14.03 2.81 24.34
C ALA A 141 13.18 3.93 23.70
N ALA A 142 12.23 4.51 24.43
CA ALA A 142 11.38 5.58 23.93
C ALA A 142 12.20 6.78 23.41
N GLY A 143 13.27 7.16 24.12
CA GLY A 143 14.19 8.22 23.70
C GLY A 143 14.99 7.88 22.44
N ALA A 144 15.61 6.69 22.40
CA ALA A 144 16.37 6.23 21.24
C ALA A 144 15.51 6.17 19.97
N TYR A 145 14.30 5.62 20.07
CA TYR A 145 13.39 5.51 18.94
C TYR A 145 12.67 6.81 18.59
N ALA A 146 12.54 7.77 19.50
CA ALA A 146 12.14 9.14 19.15
C ALA A 146 13.16 9.77 18.19
N LEU A 147 14.46 9.64 18.52
CA LEU A 147 15.54 10.13 17.67
C LEU A 147 15.54 9.43 16.31
N PHE A 148 15.37 8.10 16.30
CA PHE A 148 15.26 7.31 15.07
C PHE A 148 14.10 7.78 14.19
N THR A 149 12.93 8.01 14.80
CA THR A 149 11.74 8.52 14.10
C THR A 149 12.01 9.89 13.48
N VAL A 150 12.68 10.80 14.19
CA VAL A 150 13.06 12.11 13.64
C VAL A 150 14.06 11.97 12.50
N ALA A 151 15.04 11.06 12.62
CA ALA A 151 16.08 10.84 11.63
C ALA A 151 15.57 10.22 10.33
N ILE A 152 14.60 9.29 10.39
CA ILE A 152 14.08 8.58 9.22
C ILE A 152 13.14 9.43 8.36
N LEU A 153 12.47 10.43 8.94
CA LEU A 153 11.50 11.28 8.23
C LEU A 153 12.11 12.07 7.05
N PRO A 154 13.25 12.79 7.19
CA PRO A 154 13.97 13.40 6.07
C PRO A 154 14.29 12.43 4.94
N LEU A 155 14.70 11.21 5.30
CA LEU A 155 15.03 10.18 4.33
C LEU A 155 13.77 9.73 3.57
N GLY A 156 12.69 9.41 4.29
CA GLY A 156 11.40 9.01 3.70
C GLY A 156 10.85 10.07 2.74
N VAL A 157 10.79 11.34 3.16
CA VAL A 157 10.30 12.44 2.30
C VAL A 157 11.19 12.61 1.07
N SER A 158 12.51 12.54 1.22
CA SER A 158 13.46 12.70 0.11
C SER A 158 13.30 11.59 -0.91
N LEU A 159 13.22 10.33 -0.46
CA LEU A 159 12.95 9.18 -1.30
C LEU A 159 11.60 9.31 -2.03
N GLY A 160 10.53 9.69 -1.34
CA GLY A 160 9.24 9.92 -1.99
C GLY A 160 9.31 10.99 -3.10
N PHE A 161 10.06 12.08 -2.87
CA PHE A 161 10.17 13.19 -3.82
C PHE A 161 11.12 12.91 -5.00
N LEU A 162 12.10 12.00 -4.84
CA LEU A 162 13.00 11.56 -5.91
C LEU A 162 12.27 10.96 -7.11
N LEU A 163 11.02 10.50 -6.92
CA LEU A 163 10.17 10.03 -8.01
C LEU A 163 10.07 11.04 -9.16
N LEU A 164 10.06 12.35 -8.86
CA LEU A 164 10.00 13.42 -9.87
C LEU A 164 11.20 13.41 -10.83
N TRP A 165 12.38 13.03 -10.34
CA TRP A 165 13.59 12.95 -11.14
C TRP A 165 13.63 11.69 -12.03
N MET A 166 13.01 10.61 -11.55
CA MET A 166 13.00 9.32 -12.25
C MET A 166 12.03 9.28 -13.44
N TYR A 167 11.27 10.35 -13.72
CA TYR A 167 10.32 10.35 -14.83
C TYR A 167 10.96 10.49 -16.22
N GLY A 168 12.18 11.01 -16.35
CA GLY A 168 12.81 11.29 -17.64
C GLY A 168 13.98 10.39 -18.03
N GLY A 169 14.03 10.00 -19.31
CA GLY A 169 15.19 9.39 -19.96
C GLY A 169 15.58 8.01 -19.41
N LEU A 170 16.89 7.74 -19.35
CA LEU A 170 17.46 6.51 -18.77
C LEU A 170 17.24 6.43 -17.25
N ARG A 171 16.96 7.55 -16.57
CA ARG A 171 16.74 7.59 -15.11
C ARG A 171 15.48 6.84 -14.69
N ARG A 172 14.54 6.61 -15.61
CA ARG A 172 13.40 5.69 -15.41
C ARG A 172 13.82 4.32 -14.90
N TYR A 173 14.99 3.82 -15.29
CA TYR A 173 15.45 2.50 -14.83
C TYR A 173 15.77 2.49 -13.33
N LEU A 174 16.00 3.66 -12.71
CA LEU A 174 16.15 3.79 -11.26
C LEU A 174 14.84 3.51 -10.50
N LEU A 175 13.68 3.47 -11.18
CA LEU A 175 12.44 3.00 -10.57
C LEU A 175 12.55 1.54 -10.10
N ILE A 176 13.42 0.73 -10.73
CA ILE A 176 13.61 -0.67 -10.36
C ILE A 176 14.27 -0.76 -8.95
N PRO A 177 15.48 -0.22 -8.71
CA PRO A 177 16.07 -0.18 -7.37
C PRO A 177 15.22 0.63 -6.38
N TYR A 178 14.51 1.66 -6.84
CA TYR A 178 13.59 2.42 -6.00
C TYR A 178 12.44 1.59 -5.42
N LEU A 179 11.91 0.62 -6.18
CA LEU A 179 10.90 -0.31 -5.68
C LEU A 179 11.49 -1.28 -4.64
N PHE A 180 12.79 -1.59 -4.69
CA PHE A 180 13.45 -2.39 -3.65
C PHE A 180 13.65 -1.59 -2.36
N VAL A 181 13.77 -0.25 -2.42
CA VAL A 181 13.79 0.62 -1.22
C VAL A 181 12.44 0.61 -0.48
N LEU A 182 11.36 0.12 -1.10
CA LEU A 182 10.09 -0.14 -0.42
C LEU A 182 10.12 -1.41 0.45
N PHE A 183 11.02 -2.34 0.16
CA PHE A 183 11.08 -3.65 0.81
C PHE A 183 11.34 -3.56 2.32
N PRO A 184 12.23 -2.69 2.84
CA PRO A 184 12.41 -2.48 4.28
C PRO A 184 11.12 -2.06 5.01
N PHE A 185 10.24 -1.30 4.36
CA PHE A 185 8.93 -0.94 4.93
C PHE A 185 7.93 -2.10 4.88
N GLY A 186 8.24 -3.21 4.22
CA GLY A 186 7.48 -4.47 4.29
C GLY A 186 7.97 -5.42 5.38
N LEU A 187 9.16 -5.17 5.97
CA LEU A 187 9.80 -6.05 6.95
C LEU A 187 9.20 -5.98 8.36
N PHE A 188 8.10 -5.27 8.57
CA PHE A 188 7.39 -5.22 9.87
C PHE A 188 7.12 -6.60 10.45
N VAL A 189 6.82 -7.57 9.58
CA VAL A 189 6.57 -8.97 9.94
C VAL A 189 7.82 -9.63 10.53
N ILE A 190 8.97 -9.39 9.91
CA ILE A 190 10.24 -9.99 10.35
C ILE A 190 10.67 -9.38 11.68
N VAL A 191 10.44 -8.08 11.89
CA VAL A 191 10.78 -7.41 13.16
C VAL A 191 9.93 -7.92 14.33
N LEU A 192 8.63 -8.18 14.10
CA LEU A 192 7.68 -8.67 15.11
C LEU A 192 7.99 -10.08 15.61
N ASP A 193 8.51 -10.94 14.74
CA ASP A 193 8.67 -12.39 15.00
C ASP A 193 10.13 -12.77 15.26
N SER A 194 10.96 -11.80 15.64
CA SER A 194 12.40 -11.99 15.60
C SER A 194 12.98 -12.51 16.91
N GLY A 195 13.66 -13.66 16.82
CA GLY A 195 14.40 -14.26 17.94
C GLY A 195 15.53 -13.38 18.48
N GLU A 196 16.20 -13.84 19.54
CA GLU A 196 17.22 -13.09 20.30
C GLU A 196 18.31 -12.42 19.44
N ALA A 197 18.66 -13.02 18.31
CA ALA A 197 19.66 -12.49 17.40
C ALA A 197 19.29 -11.11 16.84
N VAL A 198 18.01 -10.85 16.55
CA VAL A 198 17.53 -9.57 16.01
C VAL A 198 17.28 -8.55 17.11
N GLN A 199 16.89 -9.00 18.31
CA GLN A 199 16.73 -8.14 19.47
C GLN A 199 18.02 -7.38 19.81
N LYS A 200 19.19 -7.98 19.59
CA LYS A 200 20.49 -7.29 19.71
C LYS A 200 20.64 -6.08 18.77
N TRP A 201 20.07 -6.15 17.57
CA TRP A 201 20.07 -5.03 16.61
C TRP A 201 19.00 -3.99 16.93
N LEU A 202 17.96 -4.37 17.67
CA LEU A 202 16.89 -3.47 18.11
C LEU A 202 17.18 -2.80 19.47
N ALA A 203 18.30 -3.15 20.11
CA ALA A 203 18.71 -2.58 21.38
C ALA A 203 18.85 -1.04 21.28
N PRO A 204 18.45 -0.27 22.30
CA PRO A 204 18.46 1.21 22.26
C PRO A 204 19.82 1.81 21.86
N GLU A 205 20.91 1.20 22.31
CA GLU A 205 22.30 1.62 22.01
C GLU A 205 22.61 1.52 20.51
N ALA A 206 22.26 0.40 19.88
CA ALA A 206 22.44 0.18 18.45
C ALA A 206 21.55 1.15 17.64
N VAL A 207 20.31 1.36 18.08
CA VAL A 207 19.34 2.25 17.44
C VAL A 207 19.80 3.71 17.47
N LEU A 208 20.48 4.16 18.54
CA LEU A 208 21.08 5.49 18.59
C LEU A 208 22.14 5.66 17.48
N VAL A 209 23.00 4.66 17.29
CA VAL A 209 24.00 4.67 16.21
C VAL A 209 23.31 4.69 14.84
N TYR A 210 22.28 3.87 14.64
CA TYR A 210 21.51 3.87 13.40
C TYR A 210 20.80 5.20 13.16
N SER A 211 20.29 5.85 14.20
CA SER A 211 19.66 7.17 14.11
C SER A 211 20.63 8.23 13.61
N LEU A 212 21.89 8.18 14.04
CA LEU A 212 22.94 9.08 13.55
C LEU A 212 23.27 8.80 12.08
N ILE A 213 23.44 7.52 11.71
CA ILE A 213 23.73 7.11 10.32
C ILE A 213 22.58 7.51 9.40
N VAL A 214 21.34 7.20 9.78
CA VAL A 214 20.13 7.52 9.03
C VAL A 214 19.91 9.03 8.97
N GLY A 215 20.20 9.77 10.03
CA GLY A 215 20.13 11.23 10.05
C GLY A 215 21.15 11.87 9.09
N ALA A 216 22.39 11.37 9.09
CA ALA A 216 23.42 11.79 8.15
C ALA A 216 23.02 11.49 6.70
N ALA A 217 22.63 10.23 6.42
CA ALA A 217 22.18 9.79 5.11
C ALA A 217 20.94 10.58 4.64
N GLY A 218 19.98 10.81 5.52
CA GLY A 218 18.77 11.60 5.27
C GLY A 218 19.10 13.06 4.94
N SER A 219 20.07 13.67 5.64
CA SER A 219 20.52 15.04 5.37
C SER A 219 21.19 15.18 3.99
N VAL A 220 22.02 14.20 3.61
CA VAL A 220 22.68 14.14 2.30
C VAL A 220 21.64 13.92 1.21
N MET A 221 20.75 12.95 1.38
CA MET A 221 19.66 12.66 0.45
C MET A 221 18.73 13.85 0.27
N TYR A 222 18.42 14.60 1.33
CA TYR A 222 17.62 15.81 1.24
C TYR A 222 18.28 16.88 0.36
N ARG A 223 19.59 17.11 0.54
CA ARG A 223 20.35 18.07 -0.28
C ARG A 223 20.41 17.64 -1.74
N LEU A 224 20.68 16.35 -1.99
CA LEU A 224 20.74 15.76 -3.33
C LEU A 224 19.39 15.83 -4.03
N THR A 225 18.33 15.37 -3.37
CA THR A 225 16.95 15.40 -3.90
C THR A 225 16.56 16.81 -4.29
N ARG A 226 16.83 17.80 -3.43
CA ARG A 226 16.56 19.20 -3.73
C ARG A 226 17.29 19.68 -5.00
N ALA A 227 18.58 19.38 -5.12
CA ALA A 227 19.39 19.82 -6.27
C ALA A 227 18.96 19.15 -7.57
N VAL A 228 18.71 17.84 -7.52
CA VAL A 228 18.41 17.01 -8.68
C VAL A 228 16.97 17.21 -9.16
N VAL A 229 15.99 17.27 -8.24
CA VAL A 229 14.59 17.52 -8.60
C VAL A 229 14.41 18.94 -9.15
N SER A 230 15.06 19.95 -8.58
CA SER A 230 14.88 21.33 -9.05
C SER A 230 15.50 21.59 -10.43
N SER A 231 16.64 20.96 -10.73
CA SER A 231 17.35 21.12 -11.99
C SER A 231 16.76 20.27 -13.12
N GLN A 232 16.49 19.00 -12.85
CA GLN A 232 16.12 18.00 -13.85
C GLN A 232 14.66 17.51 -13.71
N GLY A 233 14.19 17.22 -12.50
CA GLY A 233 12.83 16.69 -12.31
C GLY A 233 11.74 17.68 -12.74
N MET A 234 11.92 18.97 -12.43
CA MET A 234 10.96 20.02 -12.80
C MET A 234 10.97 20.35 -14.29
N SER A 235 12.13 20.25 -14.95
CA SER A 235 12.23 20.44 -16.41
C SER A 235 11.64 19.26 -17.16
N ASP A 236 11.86 18.02 -16.69
CA ASP A 236 11.22 16.83 -17.23
C ASP A 236 9.69 16.88 -17.10
N LEU A 237 9.17 17.33 -15.95
CA LEU A 237 7.74 17.53 -15.75
C LEU A 237 7.15 18.52 -16.78
N ALA A 238 7.90 19.58 -17.09
CA ALA A 238 7.51 20.57 -18.09
C ALA A 238 7.67 20.06 -19.55
N ALA A 239 8.68 19.24 -19.84
CA ALA A 239 8.89 18.64 -21.15
C ALA A 239 7.83 17.58 -21.45
N PHE A 240 7.45 16.79 -20.44
CA PHE A 240 6.38 15.81 -20.53
C PHE A 240 5.03 16.47 -20.85
N ARG A 241 4.74 17.66 -20.28
CA ARG A 241 3.57 18.50 -20.61
C ARG A 241 3.49 18.84 -22.10
N ILE A 242 4.61 19.18 -22.73
CA ILE A 242 4.63 19.57 -24.15
C ILE A 242 4.57 18.32 -25.05
N GLY A 243 5.26 17.25 -24.64
CA GLY A 243 5.31 15.98 -25.37
C GLY A 243 4.00 15.22 -25.43
N ASP A 244 3.26 15.09 -24.32
CA ASP A 244 1.97 14.37 -24.28
C ASP A 244 0.86 15.15 -24.98
N VAL A 245 0.89 16.48 -24.89
CA VAL A 245 0.02 17.33 -25.71
C VAL A 245 0.38 17.11 -27.18
N ALA A 246 1.63 17.35 -27.60
CA ALA A 246 2.04 17.20 -29.00
C ALA A 246 1.82 15.79 -29.59
N LYS A 247 1.98 14.72 -28.81
CA LYS A 247 1.68 13.34 -29.25
C LYS A 247 0.19 13.05 -29.33
N SER A 248 -0.63 13.56 -28.40
CA SER A 248 -2.09 13.38 -28.46
C SER A 248 -2.71 14.12 -29.66
N TRP A 249 -2.09 15.21 -30.14
CA TRP A 249 -2.47 15.87 -31.40
C TRP A 249 -1.99 15.14 -32.66
N ARG A 250 -0.87 14.40 -32.62
CA ARG A 250 -0.27 13.75 -33.80
C ARG A 250 -0.70 12.29 -34.03
N GLU A 251 -1.16 11.57 -33.00
CA GLU A 251 -1.47 10.13 -33.11
C GLU A 251 -2.95 9.67 -32.98
N PRO A 252 -4.02 10.49 -33.13
CA PRO A 252 -5.37 9.94 -33.02
C PRO A 252 -5.85 9.18 -34.27
N ARG A 253 -5.18 9.32 -35.43
CA ARG A 253 -5.78 8.91 -36.72
C ARG A 253 -5.34 7.55 -37.28
N LYS A 254 -4.11 7.06 -36.98
CA LYS A 254 -3.57 5.87 -37.67
C LYS A 254 -3.75 4.52 -36.95
N ARG A 255 -4.23 4.49 -35.70
CA ARG A 255 -4.46 3.23 -34.94
C ARG A 255 -5.93 2.87 -34.72
N ALA A 256 -6.86 3.76 -35.04
CA ALA A 256 -8.29 3.48 -34.96
C ALA A 256 -8.81 2.62 -36.14
N GLU A 257 -8.03 2.45 -37.21
CA GLU A 257 -8.42 1.71 -38.41
C GLU A 257 -8.06 0.21 -38.37
N THR A 258 -7.31 -0.25 -37.37
CA THR A 258 -7.02 -1.68 -37.22
C THR A 258 -8.21 -2.43 -36.63
N LYS A 259 -9.07 -2.92 -37.52
CA LYS A 259 -10.06 -4.00 -37.36
C LYS A 259 -10.90 -3.91 -36.09
N ILE A 260 -11.88 -2.99 -36.09
CA ILE A 260 -13.10 -3.19 -35.30
C ILE A 260 -13.83 -4.37 -35.92
N GLY A 261 -13.50 -5.59 -35.49
CA GLY A 261 -14.25 -6.77 -35.86
C GLY A 261 -15.72 -6.58 -35.49
N HIS A 262 -16.64 -6.94 -36.38
CA HIS A 262 -18.07 -6.92 -36.12
C HIS A 262 -18.38 -7.76 -34.87
N PHE A 263 -18.51 -7.12 -33.72
CA PHE A 263 -18.94 -7.75 -32.48
C PHE A 263 -20.47 -7.87 -32.50
N THR A 264 -20.97 -9.09 -32.50
CA THR A 264 -22.40 -9.36 -32.36
C THR A 264 -22.90 -8.96 -30.96
N PRO A 265 -24.07 -8.30 -30.82
CA PRO A 265 -24.36 -7.42 -29.66
C PRO A 265 -24.85 -8.12 -28.39
N GLU A 266 -25.16 -9.41 -28.42
CA GLU A 266 -26.09 -10.01 -27.45
C GLU A 266 -25.45 -10.95 -26.41
N THR A 267 -24.35 -11.64 -26.70
CA THR A 267 -23.77 -12.62 -25.76
C THR A 267 -22.42 -12.21 -25.15
N GLY A 268 -21.85 -11.06 -25.53
CA GLY A 268 -20.46 -10.70 -25.19
C GLY A 268 -20.24 -9.49 -24.28
N ARG A 269 -21.26 -8.77 -23.80
CA ARG A 269 -21.07 -7.43 -23.18
C ARG A 269 -20.10 -7.43 -21.99
N PHE A 270 -20.16 -8.44 -21.12
CA PHE A 270 -19.20 -8.58 -20.01
C PHE A 270 -17.80 -8.97 -20.48
N ARG A 271 -17.70 -9.88 -21.46
CA ARG A 271 -16.41 -10.34 -22.02
C ARG A 271 -15.66 -9.20 -22.69
N ILE A 272 -16.35 -8.31 -23.39
CA ILE A 272 -15.75 -7.12 -24.01
C ILE A 272 -15.22 -6.17 -22.93
N LEU A 273 -16.00 -5.91 -21.87
CA LEU A 273 -15.56 -5.08 -20.74
C LEU A 273 -14.36 -5.68 -20.01
N TYR A 274 -14.40 -6.98 -19.76
CA TYR A 274 -13.29 -7.71 -19.16
C TYR A 274 -12.05 -7.67 -20.06
N ALA A 275 -12.19 -7.88 -21.37
CA ALA A 275 -11.09 -7.80 -22.33
C ALA A 275 -10.49 -6.39 -22.38
N TYR A 276 -11.31 -5.35 -22.31
CA TYR A 276 -10.88 -3.96 -22.25
C TYR A 276 -10.12 -3.63 -20.95
N GLU A 277 -10.59 -4.11 -19.80
CA GLU A 277 -9.85 -3.90 -18.54
C GLU A 277 -8.57 -4.75 -18.50
N ARG A 278 -8.63 -5.99 -18.99
CA ARG A 278 -7.46 -6.88 -19.08
C ARG A 278 -6.40 -6.35 -20.03
N SER A 279 -6.77 -5.76 -21.17
CA SER A 279 -5.81 -5.24 -22.14
C SER A 279 -4.92 -4.14 -21.56
N ARG A 280 -5.44 -3.35 -20.61
CA ARG A 280 -4.65 -2.37 -19.87
C ARG A 280 -3.56 -3.01 -19.03
N TYR A 281 -3.91 -4.04 -18.25
CA TYR A 281 -2.94 -4.76 -17.43
C TYR A 281 -1.96 -5.55 -18.31
N ALA A 282 -2.45 -6.12 -19.41
CA ALA A 282 -1.60 -6.77 -20.41
C ALA A 282 -0.58 -5.79 -21.01
N TYR A 283 -1.00 -4.57 -21.36
CA TYR A 283 -0.11 -3.51 -21.82
C TYR A 283 0.94 -3.16 -20.77
N ALA A 284 0.54 -2.98 -19.50
CA ALA A 284 1.49 -2.71 -18.42
C ALA A 284 2.50 -3.86 -18.24
N THR A 285 2.05 -5.11 -18.31
CA THR A 285 2.94 -6.30 -18.24
C THR A 285 3.82 -6.47 -19.49
N SER A 286 3.44 -5.86 -20.62
CA SER A 286 4.22 -5.90 -21.87
C SER A 286 5.36 -4.88 -21.91
N LEU A 287 5.41 -3.95 -20.94
CA LEU A 287 6.49 -2.97 -20.87
C LEU A 287 7.81 -3.70 -20.59
N ARG A 288 8.83 -3.47 -21.43
CA ARG A 288 10.17 -4.06 -21.29
C ARG A 288 10.71 -4.13 -19.85
N PRO A 289 10.69 -3.06 -19.02
CA PRO A 289 11.19 -3.17 -17.65
C PRO A 289 10.37 -4.13 -16.79
N VAL A 290 9.05 -4.20 -16.98
CA VAL A 290 8.20 -5.13 -16.23
C VAL A 290 8.48 -6.57 -16.65
N ILE A 291 8.69 -6.82 -17.95
CA ILE A 291 9.10 -8.13 -18.45
C ILE A 291 10.43 -8.57 -17.82
N ILE A 292 11.42 -7.67 -17.76
CA ILE A 292 12.72 -7.96 -17.14
C ILE A 292 12.53 -8.31 -15.67
N ILE A 293 11.79 -7.49 -14.90
CA ILE A 293 11.52 -7.74 -13.48
C ILE A 293 10.83 -9.09 -13.28
N LEU A 294 9.78 -9.39 -14.05
CA LEU A 294 9.03 -10.64 -13.91
C LEU A 294 9.88 -11.87 -14.26
N ARG A 295 10.74 -11.77 -15.28
CA ARG A 295 11.66 -12.86 -15.66
C ARG A 295 12.76 -13.06 -14.61
N SER A 296 13.36 -11.97 -14.12
CA SER A 296 14.33 -12.04 -13.02
C SER A 296 13.70 -12.65 -11.78
N LEU A 297 12.48 -12.26 -11.43
CA LEU A 297 11.73 -12.82 -10.31
C LEU A 297 11.43 -14.31 -10.52
N ALA A 298 11.06 -14.73 -11.73
CA ALA A 298 10.83 -16.14 -12.05
C ALA A 298 12.09 -17.00 -11.84
N VAL A 299 13.26 -16.51 -12.29
CA VAL A 299 14.55 -17.19 -12.05
C VAL A 299 14.87 -17.24 -10.56
N LEU A 300 14.72 -16.12 -9.85
CA LEU A 300 14.94 -16.06 -8.40
C LEU A 300 14.04 -17.03 -7.63
N LEU A 301 12.76 -17.14 -8.01
CA LEU A 301 11.82 -18.08 -7.40
C LEU A 301 12.17 -19.54 -7.70
N ALA A 302 12.71 -19.85 -8.89
CA ALA A 302 13.19 -21.20 -9.19
C ALA A 302 14.43 -21.56 -8.35
N VAL A 303 15.39 -20.64 -8.23
CA VAL A 303 16.57 -20.81 -7.37
C VAL A 303 16.16 -20.93 -5.90
N ALA A 304 15.27 -20.06 -5.43
CA ALA A 304 14.73 -20.13 -4.08
C ALA A 304 13.98 -21.46 -3.86
N GLY A 305 13.20 -21.92 -4.83
CA GLY A 305 12.52 -23.22 -4.83
C GLY A 305 13.51 -24.39 -4.66
N TYR A 306 14.62 -24.37 -5.41
CA TYR A 306 15.69 -25.35 -5.24
C TYR A 306 16.23 -25.37 -3.80
N PHE A 307 16.56 -24.21 -3.23
CA PHE A 307 17.10 -24.17 -1.86
C PHE A 307 16.07 -24.49 -0.77
N SER A 308 14.82 -24.06 -0.96
CA SER A 308 13.74 -24.24 0.01
C SER A 308 13.18 -25.67 0.04
N PHE A 309 13.26 -26.42 -1.06
CA PHE A 309 12.84 -27.82 -1.12
C PHE A 309 13.65 -28.77 -0.20
N GLY A 310 14.72 -28.26 0.42
CA GLY A 310 15.48 -28.98 1.45
C GLY A 310 14.81 -29.06 2.81
N SER A 311 13.80 -28.23 3.08
CA SER A 311 13.05 -28.25 4.33
C SER A 311 11.56 -28.01 4.07
N ARG A 312 10.72 -28.68 4.86
CA ARG A 312 9.27 -28.53 4.82
C ARG A 312 8.87 -27.08 5.07
N GLU A 313 9.41 -26.50 6.15
CA GLU A 313 9.23 -25.10 6.53
C GLU A 313 9.65 -24.12 5.43
N GLY A 314 10.81 -24.37 4.78
CA GLY A 314 11.30 -23.50 3.72
C GLY A 314 10.36 -23.47 2.51
N THR A 315 9.84 -24.62 2.12
CA THR A 315 8.93 -24.75 0.98
C THR A 315 7.59 -24.07 1.26
N VAL A 316 7.00 -24.35 2.42
CA VAL A 316 5.74 -23.75 2.86
C VAL A 316 5.91 -22.24 3.03
N GLY A 317 6.99 -21.79 3.67
CA GLY A 317 7.30 -20.37 3.85
C GLY A 317 7.44 -19.61 2.52
N LEU A 318 8.11 -20.19 1.53
CA LEU A 318 8.27 -19.56 0.21
C LEU A 318 6.92 -19.45 -0.53
N VAL A 319 6.09 -20.49 -0.48
CA VAL A 319 4.75 -20.46 -1.09
C VAL A 319 3.84 -19.47 -0.36
N THR A 320 3.85 -19.46 0.98
CA THR A 320 3.10 -18.51 1.80
C THR A 320 3.51 -17.07 1.47
N ALA A 321 4.80 -16.77 1.38
CA ALA A 321 5.31 -15.45 0.99
C ALA A 321 4.79 -15.02 -0.40
N LEU A 322 4.86 -15.91 -1.40
CA LEU A 322 4.33 -15.64 -2.74
C LEU A 322 2.82 -15.31 -2.70
N MET A 323 2.05 -16.06 -1.90
CA MET A 323 0.61 -15.85 -1.76
C MET A 323 0.28 -14.56 -0.99
N ILE A 324 1.06 -14.18 0.01
CA ILE A 324 0.95 -12.88 0.70
C ILE A 324 1.17 -11.73 -0.31
N PHE A 325 2.21 -11.82 -1.16
CA PHE A 325 2.44 -10.81 -2.19
C PHE A 325 1.30 -10.74 -3.22
N ALA A 326 0.76 -11.89 -3.64
CA ALA A 326 -0.40 -11.95 -4.53
C ALA A 326 -1.64 -11.31 -3.90
N PHE A 327 -1.88 -11.57 -2.62
CA PHE A 327 -2.96 -10.97 -1.85
C PHE A 327 -2.81 -9.44 -1.79
N ILE A 328 -1.64 -8.97 -1.34
CA ILE A 328 -1.37 -7.53 -1.17
C ILE A 328 -1.45 -6.82 -2.53
N GLY A 329 -0.85 -7.41 -3.57
CA GLY A 329 -0.89 -6.87 -4.92
C GLY A 329 -2.31 -6.68 -5.46
N THR A 330 -3.17 -7.69 -5.29
CA THR A 330 -4.59 -7.62 -5.70
C THR A 330 -5.32 -6.49 -4.99
N ASN A 331 -5.14 -6.36 -3.67
CA ASN A 331 -5.82 -5.36 -2.85
C ASN A 331 -5.31 -3.93 -3.12
N ILE A 332 -4.00 -3.75 -3.28
CA ILE A 332 -3.39 -2.47 -3.70
C ILE A 332 -3.97 -2.03 -5.04
N MET A 333 -3.97 -2.93 -6.03
CA MET A 333 -4.47 -2.60 -7.37
C MET A 333 -5.96 -2.24 -7.34
N CYS A 334 -6.76 -2.94 -6.54
CA CYS A 334 -8.17 -2.60 -6.34
C CYS A 334 -8.34 -1.21 -5.73
N SER A 335 -7.64 -0.92 -4.63
CA SER A 335 -7.71 0.36 -3.92
C SER A 335 -7.25 1.53 -4.81
N LEU A 336 -6.10 1.39 -5.49
CA LEU A 336 -5.56 2.42 -6.37
C LEU A 336 -6.44 2.69 -7.59
N SER A 337 -7.12 1.65 -8.12
CA SER A 337 -8.01 1.81 -9.29
C SER A 337 -9.17 2.78 -9.06
N ASN A 338 -9.49 3.06 -7.80
CA ASN A 338 -10.59 3.94 -7.41
C ASN A 338 -10.14 5.34 -6.99
N VAL A 339 -8.84 5.53 -6.68
CA VAL A 339 -8.30 6.81 -6.14
C VAL A 339 -7.67 7.68 -7.22
N LEU A 340 -7.01 7.07 -8.21
CA LEU A 340 -6.17 7.82 -9.15
C LEU A 340 -6.99 8.80 -10.03
N PRO A 341 -6.56 10.07 -10.18
CA PRO A 341 -7.29 11.08 -10.95
C PRO A 341 -7.53 10.70 -12.42
N GLU A 342 -6.55 10.05 -13.05
CA GLU A 342 -6.66 9.49 -14.41
C GLU A 342 -7.81 8.48 -14.52
N GLN A 343 -8.11 7.78 -13.42
CA GLN A 343 -9.24 6.87 -13.35
C GLN A 343 -10.58 7.60 -13.25
N ARG A 344 -10.65 8.86 -12.81
CA ARG A 344 -11.92 9.61 -12.77
C ARG A 344 -12.40 10.01 -14.16
N ALA A 345 -11.51 10.51 -15.01
CA ALA A 345 -11.83 10.79 -16.41
C ALA A 345 -12.26 9.49 -17.12
N ARG A 346 -11.53 8.40 -16.89
CA ARG A 346 -11.89 7.07 -17.39
C ARG A 346 -13.20 6.55 -16.79
N LEU A 347 -13.46 6.79 -15.51
CA LEU A 347 -14.69 6.37 -14.83
C LEU A 347 -15.91 7.08 -15.45
N THR A 348 -15.75 8.34 -15.84
CA THR A 348 -16.78 9.09 -16.58
C THR A 348 -17.14 8.35 -17.86
N TRP A 349 -16.14 8.02 -18.68
CA TRP A 349 -16.34 7.25 -19.91
C TRP A 349 -16.88 5.84 -19.62
N TRP A 350 -16.40 5.19 -18.57
CA TRP A 350 -16.78 3.84 -18.18
C TRP A 350 -18.23 3.73 -17.71
N LEU A 351 -18.73 4.78 -17.05
CA LEU A 351 -20.13 4.88 -16.63
C LEU A 351 -21.08 5.20 -17.79
N MET A 352 -20.57 5.61 -18.96
CA MET A 352 -21.38 5.79 -20.18
C MET A 352 -21.65 4.48 -20.92
N PHE A 353 -20.97 3.37 -20.57
CA PHE A 353 -21.29 2.08 -21.18
C PHE A 353 -22.73 1.66 -20.84
N PRO A 354 -23.50 1.11 -21.80
CA PRO A 354 -24.86 0.62 -21.58
C PRO A 354 -24.86 -0.74 -20.85
N VAL A 355 -24.14 -0.82 -19.74
CA VAL A 355 -23.95 -2.01 -18.92
C VAL A 355 -24.16 -1.65 -17.46
N GLY A 356 -24.84 -2.52 -16.70
CA GLY A 356 -25.07 -2.30 -15.28
C GLY A 356 -23.77 -2.12 -14.50
N ARG A 357 -23.76 -1.17 -13.56
CA ARG A 357 -22.60 -0.81 -12.72
C ARG A 357 -21.97 -2.01 -11.99
N LYS A 358 -22.79 -2.99 -11.61
CA LYS A 358 -22.34 -4.25 -11.00
C LYS A 358 -21.42 -5.04 -11.94
N LYS A 359 -21.80 -5.18 -13.21
CA LYS A 359 -21.02 -5.91 -14.23
C LYS A 359 -19.74 -5.15 -14.59
N LEU A 360 -19.80 -3.81 -14.63
CA LEU A 360 -18.62 -2.97 -14.81
C LEU A 360 -17.60 -3.23 -13.67
N LEU A 361 -18.03 -3.06 -12.42
CA LEU A 361 -17.17 -3.25 -11.25
C LEU A 361 -16.57 -4.66 -11.19
N LEU A 362 -17.39 -5.67 -11.47
CA LEU A 362 -16.95 -7.06 -11.52
C LEU A 362 -15.89 -7.30 -12.61
N ALA A 363 -16.06 -6.72 -13.81
CA ALA A 363 -15.09 -6.86 -14.89
C ALA A 363 -13.72 -6.29 -14.51
N ARG A 364 -13.69 -5.18 -13.77
CA ARG A 364 -12.46 -4.57 -13.26
C ARG A 364 -11.80 -5.45 -12.19
N VAL A 365 -12.56 -5.88 -11.18
CA VAL A 365 -12.04 -6.75 -10.10
C VAL A 365 -11.51 -8.06 -10.70
N ALA A 366 -12.25 -8.68 -11.62
CA ALA A 366 -11.82 -9.89 -12.31
C ALA A 366 -10.54 -9.66 -13.14
N ALA A 367 -10.41 -8.54 -13.85
CA ALA A 367 -9.20 -8.23 -14.61
C ALA A 367 -7.96 -8.08 -13.71
N ILE A 368 -8.09 -7.42 -12.55
CA ILE A 368 -7.01 -7.30 -11.57
C ILE A 368 -6.66 -8.69 -11.01
N TRP A 369 -7.65 -9.39 -10.47
CA TRP A 369 -7.49 -10.70 -9.85
C TRP A 369 -6.82 -11.70 -10.82
N THR A 370 -7.33 -11.82 -12.05
CA THR A 370 -6.76 -12.74 -13.04
C THR A 370 -5.35 -12.37 -13.47
N THR A 371 -4.99 -11.08 -13.48
CA THR A 371 -3.63 -10.66 -13.80
C THR A 371 -2.66 -11.04 -12.69
N VAL A 372 -3.00 -10.72 -11.44
CA VAL A 372 -2.14 -10.99 -10.28
C VAL A 372 -1.98 -12.49 -10.06
N TYR A 373 -3.07 -13.25 -10.06
CA TYR A 373 -3.02 -14.69 -9.85
C TYR A 373 -2.37 -15.45 -11.00
N ARG A 374 -2.40 -14.92 -12.24
CA ARG A 374 -1.60 -15.50 -13.33
C ARG A 374 -0.10 -15.38 -13.06
N ILE A 375 0.34 -14.25 -12.52
CA ILE A 375 1.75 -14.04 -12.15
C ILE A 375 2.12 -14.93 -10.96
N ALA A 376 1.27 -14.99 -9.93
CA ALA A 376 1.47 -15.86 -8.77
C ALA A 376 1.53 -17.34 -9.17
N PHE A 377 0.63 -17.80 -10.03
CA PHE A 377 0.63 -19.17 -10.53
C PHE A 377 1.89 -19.49 -11.34
N ALA A 378 2.34 -18.57 -12.20
CA ALA A 378 3.62 -18.73 -12.88
C ALA A 378 4.80 -18.82 -11.89
N GLY A 379 4.77 -18.02 -10.82
CA GLY A 379 5.74 -18.11 -9.72
C GLY A 379 5.71 -19.46 -9.00
N LEU A 380 4.51 -20.00 -8.74
CA LEU A 380 4.33 -21.32 -8.12
C LEU A 380 4.91 -22.43 -9.00
N LEU A 381 4.70 -22.36 -10.31
CA LEU A 381 5.32 -23.29 -11.26
C LEU A 381 6.85 -23.18 -11.25
N CYS A 382 7.42 -21.98 -11.11
CA CYS A 382 8.86 -21.82 -10.97
C CYS A 382 9.40 -22.45 -9.68
N ILE A 383 8.70 -22.30 -8.55
CA ILE A 383 9.07 -22.92 -7.27
C ILE A 383 9.05 -24.45 -7.42
N ILE A 384 7.98 -25.01 -8.00
CA ILE A 384 7.86 -26.45 -8.25
C ILE A 384 8.98 -26.94 -9.18
N ALA A 385 9.31 -26.20 -10.24
CA ALA A 385 10.42 -26.55 -11.12
C ALA A 385 11.76 -26.59 -10.39
N GLY A 386 12.03 -25.60 -9.52
CA GLY A 386 13.22 -25.59 -8.66
C GLY A 386 13.28 -26.79 -7.71
N GLY A 387 12.15 -27.12 -7.08
CA GLY A 387 12.03 -28.30 -6.21
C GLY A 387 12.21 -29.62 -6.97
N ALA A 388 11.64 -29.73 -8.18
CA ALA A 388 11.79 -30.90 -9.04
C ALA A 388 13.25 -31.13 -9.46
N VAL A 389 14.00 -30.07 -9.75
CA VAL A 389 15.45 -30.16 -10.01
C VAL A 389 16.20 -30.69 -8.78
N ARG A 390 15.88 -30.19 -7.58
CA ARG A 390 16.49 -30.71 -6.35
C ARG A 390 16.14 -32.17 -6.09
N TYR A 391 14.89 -32.56 -6.32
CA TYR A 391 14.46 -33.95 -6.20
C TYR A 391 15.24 -34.85 -7.17
N ALA A 392 15.45 -34.40 -8.41
CA ALA A 392 16.23 -35.14 -9.40
C ALA A 392 17.73 -35.28 -9.01
N VAL A 393 18.30 -34.28 -8.35
CA VAL A 393 19.72 -34.29 -7.91
C VAL A 393 19.92 -35.11 -6.64
N ASN A 394 19.03 -34.97 -5.64
CA ASN A 394 19.21 -35.58 -4.32
C ASN A 394 18.47 -36.92 -4.15
N GLY A 395 17.54 -37.26 -5.04
CA GLY A 395 16.82 -38.54 -5.05
C GLY A 395 15.85 -38.77 -3.88
N HIS A 396 15.66 -37.81 -2.98
CA HIS A 396 14.82 -37.97 -1.79
C HIS A 396 14.06 -36.67 -1.45
N TYR A 397 12.82 -36.83 -0.97
CA TYR A 397 11.98 -35.75 -0.43
C TYR A 397 11.92 -35.90 1.10
N PRO A 398 12.26 -34.85 1.88
CA PRO A 398 12.43 -34.96 3.33
C PRO A 398 11.13 -35.14 4.14
N GLY A 399 9.95 -35.07 3.50
CA GLY A 399 8.64 -35.10 4.18
C GLY A 399 7.66 -36.14 3.62
N ASP A 400 6.45 -36.16 4.18
CA ASP A 400 5.33 -36.89 3.59
C ASP A 400 4.70 -36.06 2.47
N ALA A 401 4.90 -36.49 1.22
CA ALA A 401 4.43 -35.79 0.04
C ALA A 401 2.92 -35.55 0.03
N LYS A 402 2.12 -36.44 0.65
CA LYS A 402 0.66 -36.28 0.71
C LYS A 402 0.25 -35.17 1.66
N SER A 403 0.74 -35.23 2.90
CA SER A 403 0.52 -34.19 3.91
C SER A 403 1.01 -32.82 3.42
N ASP A 404 2.14 -32.78 2.72
CA ASP A 404 2.70 -31.53 2.18
C ASP A 404 1.90 -30.97 1.01
N ALA A 405 1.42 -31.82 0.11
CA ALA A 405 0.52 -31.40 -0.95
C ALA A 405 -0.79 -30.83 -0.38
N GLU A 406 -1.34 -31.44 0.67
CA GLU A 406 -2.53 -30.94 1.36
C GLU A 406 -2.28 -29.58 2.03
N LEU A 407 -1.15 -29.45 2.74
CA LEU A 407 -0.73 -28.19 3.37
C LEU A 407 -0.55 -27.06 2.36
N LEU A 408 0.13 -27.32 1.24
CA LEU A 408 0.31 -26.33 0.18
C LEU A 408 -1.02 -25.96 -0.49
N ALA A 409 -1.89 -26.94 -0.75
CA ALA A 409 -3.21 -26.70 -1.32
C ALA A 409 -4.09 -25.85 -0.39
N TYR A 410 -4.11 -26.17 0.90
CA TYR A 410 -4.82 -25.39 1.92
C TYR A 410 -4.32 -23.94 1.95
N THR A 411 -3.00 -23.72 2.03
CA THR A 411 -2.40 -22.38 2.04
C THR A 411 -2.77 -21.57 0.80
N VAL A 412 -2.64 -22.16 -0.39
CA VAL A 412 -3.00 -21.48 -1.64
C VAL A 412 -4.49 -21.13 -1.65
N LEU A 413 -5.37 -22.08 -1.31
CA LEU A 413 -6.80 -21.86 -1.31
C LEU A 413 -7.22 -20.79 -0.30
N PHE A 414 -6.65 -20.82 0.91
CA PHE A 414 -6.95 -19.86 1.97
C PHE A 414 -6.65 -18.43 1.52
N TYR A 415 -5.45 -18.17 0.99
CA TYR A 415 -5.08 -16.84 0.50
C TYR A 415 -5.88 -16.40 -0.73
N VAL A 416 -6.25 -17.33 -1.63
CA VAL A 416 -7.14 -17.04 -2.76
C VAL A 416 -8.50 -16.58 -2.29
N VAL A 417 -9.11 -17.30 -1.35
CA VAL A 417 -10.41 -16.95 -0.76
C VAL A 417 -10.32 -15.60 -0.07
N LEU A 418 -9.34 -15.43 0.81
CA LEU A 418 -9.16 -14.21 1.57
C LEU A 418 -8.96 -13.00 0.63
N SER A 419 -8.11 -13.13 -0.40
CA SER A 419 -7.87 -12.04 -1.35
C SER A 419 -9.13 -11.66 -2.12
N THR A 420 -9.93 -12.66 -2.50
CA THR A 420 -11.18 -12.44 -3.21
C THR A 420 -12.19 -11.69 -2.33
N LEU A 421 -12.31 -12.08 -1.07
CA LEU A 421 -13.17 -11.40 -0.10
C LEU A 421 -12.76 -9.94 0.10
N PHE A 422 -11.46 -9.68 0.34
CA PHE A 422 -10.95 -8.31 0.51
C PHE A 422 -11.07 -7.47 -0.76
N ALA A 423 -10.81 -8.04 -1.94
CA ALA A 423 -10.97 -7.34 -3.20
C ALA A 423 -12.41 -6.83 -3.42
N PHE A 424 -13.41 -7.58 -2.95
CA PHE A 424 -14.82 -7.21 -2.96
C PHE A 424 -15.18 -6.22 -1.85
N LEU A 425 -14.67 -6.43 -0.62
CA LEU A 425 -14.87 -5.50 0.49
C LEU A 425 -14.34 -4.10 0.18
N LEU A 426 -13.15 -4.00 -0.44
CA LEU A 426 -12.54 -2.73 -0.82
C LEU A 426 -13.36 -1.95 -1.85
N GLN A 427 -14.30 -2.58 -2.56
CA GLN A 427 -15.19 -1.87 -3.47
C GLN A 427 -16.20 -0.95 -2.77
N VAL A 428 -16.39 -1.10 -1.45
CA VAL A 428 -17.21 -0.18 -0.64
C VAL A 428 -16.67 1.25 -0.62
N GLN A 429 -15.43 1.46 -1.08
CA GLN A 429 -14.78 2.76 -1.13
C GLN A 429 -15.65 3.85 -1.77
N SER A 430 -16.40 3.55 -2.84
CA SER A 430 -17.28 4.55 -3.47
C SER A 430 -18.40 5.03 -2.54
N TYR A 431 -18.83 4.17 -1.61
CA TYR A 431 -19.89 4.45 -0.64
C TYR A 431 -19.41 5.36 0.49
N THR A 432 -18.10 5.39 0.76
CA THR A 432 -17.50 6.29 1.76
C THR A 432 -17.78 7.77 1.45
N LEU A 433 -17.96 8.12 0.17
CA LEU A 433 -18.33 9.47 -0.26
C LEU A 433 -19.77 9.85 0.14
N ARG A 434 -20.65 8.85 0.30
CA ARG A 434 -22.04 9.06 0.70
C ARG A 434 -22.19 9.16 2.21
N ASN A 435 -21.47 8.32 2.96
CA ASN A 435 -21.63 8.19 4.41
C ASN A 435 -20.26 8.22 5.10
N ARG A 436 -20.09 9.21 5.99
CA ARG A 436 -18.86 9.39 6.79
C ARG A 436 -18.58 8.21 7.72
N VAL A 437 -19.61 7.54 8.26
CA VAL A 437 -19.43 6.36 9.11
C VAL A 437 -18.75 5.22 8.34
N ILE A 438 -19.14 5.01 7.08
CA ILE A 438 -18.52 4.00 6.23
C ILE A 438 -17.12 4.44 5.80
N ALA A 439 -16.84 5.74 5.70
CA ALA A 439 -15.46 6.23 5.55
C ALA A 439 -14.59 5.83 6.75
N TYR A 440 -15.12 5.86 7.97
CA TYR A 440 -14.40 5.40 9.17
C TYR A 440 -14.20 3.88 9.17
N LEU A 441 -15.23 3.11 8.80
CA LEU A 441 -15.12 1.64 8.68
C LEU A 441 -14.21 1.19 7.51
N TYR A 442 -14.05 2.02 6.48
CA TYR A 442 -13.18 1.70 5.35
C TYR A 442 -11.69 1.71 5.73
N ILE A 443 -11.28 2.55 6.68
CA ILE A 443 -9.89 2.63 7.14
C ILE A 443 -9.40 1.28 7.71
N PRO A 444 -10.07 0.64 8.68
CA PRO A 444 -9.64 -0.66 9.18
C PRO A 444 -9.76 -1.77 8.13
N ILE A 445 -10.71 -1.71 7.19
CA ILE A 445 -10.77 -2.66 6.06
C ILE A 445 -9.52 -2.51 5.19
N LEU A 446 -9.14 -1.27 4.88
CA LEU A 446 -7.95 -0.98 4.08
C LEU A 446 -6.69 -1.45 4.81
N ILE A 447 -6.52 -1.12 6.09
CA ILE A 447 -5.39 -1.57 6.92
C ILE A 447 -5.37 -3.10 6.99
N GLY A 448 -6.52 -3.73 7.24
CA GLY A 448 -6.67 -5.18 7.27
C GLY A 448 -6.27 -5.85 5.96
N SER A 449 -6.51 -5.21 4.82
CA SER A 449 -6.06 -5.71 3.50
C SER A 449 -4.53 -5.72 3.31
N TYR A 450 -3.76 -5.21 4.28
CA TYR A 450 -2.30 -5.34 4.32
C TYR A 450 -1.84 -6.25 5.46
N TRP A 451 -2.49 -6.18 6.62
CA TRP A 451 -2.05 -6.86 7.84
C TRP A 451 -2.60 -8.28 8.03
N VAL A 452 -3.83 -8.54 7.60
CA VAL A 452 -4.48 -9.84 7.80
C VAL A 452 -3.67 -11.00 7.19
N PRO A 453 -3.05 -10.90 6.00
CA PRO A 453 -2.24 -12.00 5.44
C PRO A 453 -1.11 -12.45 6.35
N THR A 454 -0.46 -11.47 6.98
CA THR A 454 0.62 -11.70 7.94
C THR A 454 0.08 -12.31 9.22
N ALA A 455 -0.98 -11.73 9.79
CA ALA A 455 -1.59 -12.25 11.01
C ALA A 455 -2.06 -13.70 10.82
N VAL A 456 -2.64 -14.01 9.66
CA VAL A 456 -3.00 -15.38 9.26
C VAL A 456 -1.76 -16.26 9.16
N SER A 457 -0.68 -15.80 8.51
CA SER A 457 0.56 -16.58 8.41
C SER A 457 1.06 -16.97 9.80
N ASN A 458 1.17 -16.02 10.71
CA ASN A 458 1.80 -16.24 12.02
C ASN A 458 0.88 -17.01 12.99
N ARG A 459 -0.44 -16.93 12.83
CA ARG A 459 -1.41 -17.52 13.77
C ARG A 459 -2.05 -18.81 13.28
N LEU A 460 -2.38 -18.89 11.98
CA LEU A 460 -3.07 -20.02 11.37
C LEU A 460 -2.10 -21.01 10.71
N ILE A 461 -0.99 -20.52 10.16
CA ILE A 461 0.06 -21.35 9.52
C ILE A 461 1.29 -21.36 10.43
N ASN A 462 1.09 -21.76 11.69
CA ASN A 462 2.16 -21.84 12.68
C ASN A 462 3.02 -23.11 12.50
N ASP A 463 4.16 -23.16 13.19
CA ASP A 463 5.09 -24.31 13.15
C ASP A 463 4.43 -25.62 13.57
N GLU A 464 3.44 -25.57 14.47
CA GLU A 464 2.66 -26.73 14.87
C GLU A 464 1.84 -27.30 13.71
N MET A 465 1.19 -26.45 12.91
CA MET A 465 0.47 -26.89 11.70
C MET A 465 1.44 -27.38 10.63
N ILE A 466 2.61 -26.74 10.50
CA ILE A 466 3.65 -27.21 9.58
C ILE A 466 4.17 -28.59 10.01
N ALA A 467 4.32 -28.85 11.30
CA ALA A 467 4.76 -30.16 11.80
C ALA A 467 3.65 -31.22 11.68
N ALA A 468 2.45 -30.93 12.17
CA ALA A 468 1.34 -31.88 12.28
C ALA A 468 0.54 -32.08 10.99
N GLY A 469 0.66 -31.18 10.00
CA GLY A 469 -0.17 -31.16 8.81
C GLY A 469 -1.53 -30.48 9.04
N VAL A 470 -2.39 -30.50 8.02
CA VAL A 470 -3.68 -29.81 8.05
C VAL A 470 -4.72 -30.71 8.72
N GLY A 471 -5.25 -30.28 9.86
CA GLY A 471 -6.37 -30.95 10.52
C GLY A 471 -7.74 -30.57 9.95
N SER A 472 -8.77 -31.30 10.36
CA SER A 472 -10.17 -31.03 9.99
C SER A 472 -10.67 -29.67 10.53
N TYR A 473 -10.14 -29.22 11.66
CA TYR A 473 -10.47 -27.93 12.25
C TYR A 473 -10.06 -26.75 11.34
N GLN A 474 -8.91 -26.83 10.67
CA GLN A 474 -8.41 -25.79 9.76
C GLN A 474 -9.33 -25.63 8.54
N TRP A 475 -9.76 -26.75 7.94
CA TRP A 475 -10.76 -26.75 6.88
C TRP A 475 -12.10 -26.12 7.33
N THR A 476 -12.47 -26.34 8.59
CA THR A 476 -13.68 -25.76 9.19
C THR A 476 -13.55 -24.25 9.36
N ILE A 477 -12.38 -23.74 9.76
CA ILE A 477 -12.09 -22.29 9.80
C ILE A 477 -12.21 -21.67 8.41
N LEU A 478 -11.59 -22.29 7.39
CA LEU A 478 -11.69 -21.80 6.02
C LEU A 478 -13.15 -21.73 5.55
N LEU A 479 -13.94 -22.77 5.84
CA LEU A 479 -15.36 -22.78 5.53
C LEU A 479 -16.11 -21.65 6.27
N ALA A 480 -15.83 -21.43 7.56
CA ALA A 480 -16.43 -20.35 8.33
C ALA A 480 -16.09 -18.96 7.74
N VAL A 481 -14.84 -18.75 7.31
CA VAL A 481 -14.41 -17.53 6.63
C VAL A 481 -15.17 -17.32 5.32
N ILE A 482 -15.41 -18.38 4.54
CA ILE A 482 -16.21 -18.31 3.31
C ILE A 482 -17.66 -17.95 3.63
N VAL A 483 -18.28 -18.66 4.57
CA VAL A 483 -19.70 -18.51 4.91
C VAL A 483 -20.01 -17.13 5.49
N ILE A 484 -19.14 -16.61 6.36
CA ILE A 484 -19.34 -15.29 6.99
C ILE A 484 -18.84 -14.16 6.09
N GLY A 485 -17.68 -14.35 5.45
CA GLY A 485 -17.02 -13.32 4.65
C GLY A 485 -17.74 -13.03 3.34
N THR A 486 -18.31 -14.05 2.68
CA THR A 486 -18.95 -13.89 1.36
C THR A 486 -20.17 -12.96 1.41
N PRO A 487 -21.15 -13.12 2.31
CA PRO A 487 -22.26 -12.18 2.43
C PRO A 487 -21.81 -10.73 2.65
N LEU A 488 -20.81 -10.52 3.51
CA LEU A 488 -20.27 -9.20 3.81
C LEU A 488 -19.57 -8.59 2.58
N ALA A 489 -18.73 -9.37 1.90
CA ALA A 489 -18.02 -8.96 0.70
C ALA A 489 -18.99 -8.62 -0.45
N VAL A 490 -20.03 -9.42 -0.64
CA VAL A 490 -21.07 -9.20 -1.66
C VAL A 490 -21.90 -7.95 -1.33
N ALA A 491 -22.27 -7.74 -0.06
CA ALA A 491 -22.98 -6.54 0.37
C ALA A 491 -22.15 -5.26 0.13
N ALA A 492 -20.86 -5.30 0.51
CA ALA A 492 -19.90 -4.23 0.28
C ALA A 492 -19.72 -3.93 -1.22
N PHE A 493 -19.62 -4.97 -2.04
CA PHE A 493 -19.55 -4.86 -3.49
C PHE A 493 -20.80 -4.22 -4.09
N PHE A 494 -22.00 -4.63 -3.69
CA PHE A 494 -23.24 -4.04 -4.18
C PHE A 494 -23.43 -2.59 -3.73
N ALA A 495 -23.06 -2.27 -2.49
CA ALA A 495 -23.01 -0.90 -2.00
C ALA A 495 -22.08 -0.06 -2.88
N GLY A 496 -20.85 -0.55 -3.11
CA GLY A 496 -19.86 0.05 -3.97
C GLY A 496 -20.33 0.29 -5.41
N ALA A 497 -20.99 -0.70 -6.01
CA ALA A 497 -21.53 -0.58 -7.37
C ALA A 497 -22.67 0.45 -7.47
N LYS A 498 -23.53 0.55 -6.45
CA LYS A 498 -24.64 1.52 -6.41
C LYS A 498 -24.12 2.95 -6.37
N THR A 499 -23.12 3.21 -5.54
CA THR A 499 -22.53 4.55 -5.31
C THR A 499 -21.37 4.92 -6.22
N LEU A 500 -21.03 4.08 -7.21
CA LEU A 500 -19.91 4.34 -8.12
C LEU A 500 -19.97 5.71 -8.82
N HIS A 501 -21.18 6.20 -9.12
CA HIS A 501 -21.42 7.51 -9.72
C HIS A 501 -20.99 8.70 -8.83
N LEU A 502 -20.89 8.52 -7.51
CA LEU A 502 -20.49 9.59 -6.58
C LEU A 502 -19.03 10.02 -6.78
N PHE A 503 -18.19 9.19 -7.38
CA PHE A 503 -16.84 9.59 -7.76
C PHE A 503 -16.80 10.65 -8.88
N LEU A 504 -17.89 10.80 -9.65
CA LEU A 504 -18.03 11.83 -10.68
C LEU A 504 -18.50 13.17 -10.12
N VAL A 505 -19.22 13.13 -8.99
CA VAL A 505 -19.75 14.33 -8.35
C VAL A 505 -18.60 15.03 -7.66
N ASP A 506 -18.25 16.26 -8.09
CA ASP A 506 -17.26 17.05 -7.39
C ASP A 506 -17.80 17.43 -6.01
N PRO A 507 -17.26 16.89 -4.91
CA PRO A 507 -17.75 17.20 -3.56
C PRO A 507 -17.62 18.71 -3.25
N LYS A 508 -16.70 19.42 -3.92
CA LYS A 508 -16.54 20.87 -3.79
C LYS A 508 -17.66 21.64 -4.49
N ALA A 509 -18.16 21.16 -5.62
CA ALA A 509 -19.28 21.77 -6.32
C ALA A 509 -20.57 21.65 -5.48
N GLN A 510 -20.82 20.49 -4.87
CA GLN A 510 -21.93 20.28 -3.94
C GLN A 510 -21.82 21.10 -2.65
N GLN A 511 -20.62 21.22 -2.07
CA GLN A 511 -20.43 22.09 -0.90
C GLN A 511 -20.64 23.57 -1.24
N ARG A 512 -20.22 24.01 -2.43
CA ARG A 512 -20.45 25.38 -2.90
C ARG A 512 -21.93 25.67 -3.13
N SER A 513 -22.68 24.75 -3.75
CA SER A 513 -24.13 24.91 -3.94
C SER A 513 -24.87 24.92 -2.61
N ALA A 514 -24.59 23.97 -1.71
CA ALA A 514 -25.20 23.93 -0.39
C ALA A 514 -24.86 25.16 0.48
N SER A 515 -23.62 25.69 0.38
CA SER A 515 -23.24 26.92 1.08
C SER A 515 -23.94 28.17 0.51
N LYS A 516 -24.19 28.21 -0.80
CA LYS A 516 -24.95 29.29 -1.44
C LYS A 516 -26.42 29.23 -1.03
N GLU A 517 -27.00 28.03 -1.03
CA GLU A 517 -28.39 27.80 -0.63
C GLU A 517 -28.63 28.15 0.85
N GLY A 518 -27.73 27.71 1.74
CA GLY A 518 -27.78 28.07 3.16
C GLY A 518 -27.54 29.56 3.44
N ARG A 519 -26.81 30.29 2.59
CA ARG A 519 -26.69 31.75 2.68
C ARG A 519 -27.94 32.47 2.16
N LEU A 520 -28.60 31.94 1.14
CA LEU A 520 -29.85 32.49 0.60
C LEU A 520 -31.00 32.32 1.60
N LEU A 521 -31.07 31.17 2.29
CA LEU A 521 -32.06 30.90 3.33
C LEU A 521 -31.84 31.68 4.64
N ARG A 522 -30.64 32.22 4.87
CA ARG A 522 -30.35 33.12 6.02
C ARG A 522 -30.57 34.60 5.71
N LYS A 523 -30.73 34.94 4.44
CA LYS A 523 -31.01 36.32 3.99
C LYS A 523 -32.50 36.57 3.79
N ARG A 524 -33.30 35.51 3.74
CA ARG A 524 -34.75 35.53 3.96
C ARG A 524 -34.99 35.31 5.44
#